data_AF-A0A4U6CJ80-F1
#
_entry.id   AF-A0A4U6CJ80-F1
#
_cell.length_a   1.000
_cell.length_b   1.000
_cell.length_c   1.000
_cell.angle_alpha   90.00
_cell.angle_beta   90.00
_cell.angle_gamma   90.00
#
_symmetry.space_group_name_H-M   'P 1'
#
loop_
_entity.id
_entity.type
_entity.pdbx_description
1 polymer ?
#
loop_
_entity_poly.entity_id
_entity_poly.type
_entity_poly.pdbx_seq_one_letter_code
_entity_poly.pdbx_strand_id
1 'polypeptide(L)'
;MHWLFAVGILVSLLVVSAIIFSNKPPEGPNRFGSNAPSVGFVSAVQGFFSNYFNFTGRASRSEFWYAMLFYVVACFALGFLNVPDILVSIFLLGTLIPFFSVTARRLHDTNRSGWFQLVSWFAPVGTIIAIFWFSEPPRD
;
A
#
# COMPACT_ATOMS: atom_id res chain seq x y z
N MET A 1 -23.95 -9.04 21.14
CA MET A 1 -22.64 -8.41 20.80
C MET A 1 -21.95 -9.12 19.63
N HIS A 2 -21.91 -10.46 19.55
CA HIS A 2 -21.29 -11.21 18.42
C HIS A 2 -21.92 -10.96 17.04
N TRP A 3 -23.23 -10.73 16.96
CA TRP A 3 -23.92 -10.49 15.68
C TRP A 3 -23.48 -9.21 14.97
N LEU A 4 -23.09 -8.17 15.72
CA LEU A 4 -22.58 -6.93 15.12
C LEU A 4 -21.23 -7.14 14.42
N PHE A 5 -20.36 -7.96 15.02
CA PHE A 5 -19.11 -8.37 14.38
C PHE A 5 -19.36 -9.24 13.13
N ALA A 6 -20.29 -10.19 13.21
CA ALA A 6 -20.64 -11.04 12.07
C ALA A 6 -21.24 -10.22 10.90
N VAL A 7 -22.14 -9.29 11.19
CA VAL A 7 -22.72 -8.38 10.21
C VAL A 7 -21.65 -7.47 9.61
N GLY A 8 -20.74 -6.92 10.41
CA GLY A 8 -19.62 -6.11 9.93
C GLY A 8 -18.71 -6.87 8.96
N ILE A 9 -18.36 -8.12 9.29
CA ILE A 9 -17.56 -8.99 8.41
C ILE A 9 -18.31 -9.28 7.11
N LEU A 10 -19.60 -9.62 7.18
CA LEU A 10 -20.40 -9.95 6.01
C LEU A 10 -20.59 -8.74 5.08
N VAL A 11 -20.80 -7.55 5.64
CA VAL A 11 -20.82 -6.29 4.87
C VAL A 11 -19.46 -6.02 4.21
N SER A 12 -18.35 -6.21 4.94
CA SER A 12 -17.01 -6.04 4.35
C SER A 12 -16.75 -7.00 3.19
N LEU A 13 -17.21 -8.25 3.29
CA LEU A 13 -17.12 -9.26 2.22
C LEU A 13 -17.92 -8.85 0.98
N LEU A 14 -19.14 -8.36 1.16
CA LEU A 14 -19.99 -7.91 0.06
C LEU A 14 -19.44 -6.65 -0.62
N VAL A 15 -18.99 -5.67 0.16
CA VAL A 15 -18.41 -4.43 -0.36
C VAL A 15 -17.12 -4.73 -1.13
N VAL A 16 -16.21 -5.51 -0.56
CA VAL A 16 -14.93 -5.84 -1.18
C VAL A 16 -15.14 -6.69 -2.44
N SER A 17 -16.04 -7.67 -2.42
CA SER A 17 -16.33 -8.48 -3.61
C SER A 17 -16.96 -7.65 -4.74
N ALA A 18 -17.84 -6.70 -4.43
CA ALA A 18 -18.40 -5.77 -5.40
C ALA A 18 -17.32 -4.84 -6.01
N ILE A 19 -16.40 -4.34 -5.20
CA ILE A 19 -15.28 -3.51 -5.65
C ILE A 19 -14.37 -4.29 -6.61
N ILE A 20 -14.06 -5.55 -6.32
CA ILE A 20 -13.24 -6.39 -7.20
C ILE A 20 -13.90 -6.59 -8.56
N PHE A 21 -15.20 -6.93 -8.58
CA PHE A 21 -15.92 -7.21 -9.82
C PHE A 21 -16.03 -5.97 -10.71
N SER A 22 -16.23 -4.81 -10.10
CA SER A 22 -16.30 -3.52 -10.79
C SER A 22 -14.94 -3.06 -11.33
N ASN A 23 -13.84 -3.46 -10.68
CA ASN A 23 -12.52 -2.92 -10.96
C ASN A 23 -11.58 -3.91 -11.65
N LYS A 24 -11.94 -4.29 -12.89
CA LYS A 24 -10.98 -4.94 -13.78
C LYS A 24 -9.98 -3.89 -14.27
N PRO A 25 -8.66 -4.16 -14.22
CA PRO A 25 -7.68 -3.22 -14.76
C PRO A 25 -7.98 -2.97 -16.24
N PRO A 26 -7.82 -1.73 -16.75
CA PRO A 26 -8.03 -1.44 -18.16
C PRO A 26 -7.19 -2.35 -19.05
N GLU A 27 -7.76 -2.78 -20.17
CA GLU A 27 -7.05 -3.55 -21.19
C GLU A 27 -6.09 -2.62 -21.96
N GLY A 28 -4.96 -3.18 -22.39
CA GLY A 28 -3.91 -2.44 -23.10
C GLY A 28 -2.72 -2.01 -22.23
N PRO A 29 -1.83 -1.19 -22.79
CA PRO A 29 -0.58 -0.82 -22.13
C PRO A 29 -0.81 0.02 -20.89
N ASN A 30 0.15 -0.04 -19.97
CA ASN A 30 0.07 0.70 -18.70
C ASN A 30 -0.02 2.22 -18.95
N ARG A 31 -1.04 2.87 -18.37
CA ARG A 31 -1.26 4.32 -18.53
C ARG A 31 -0.32 5.21 -17.69
N PHE A 32 0.42 4.62 -16.75
CA PHE A 32 1.26 5.33 -15.78
C PHE A 32 2.76 5.33 -16.15
N GLY A 33 3.10 4.90 -17.37
CA GLY A 33 4.45 4.93 -17.91
C GLY A 33 5.15 3.56 -17.94
N SER A 34 6.45 3.57 -18.23
CA SER A 34 7.27 2.37 -18.31
C SER A 34 7.46 1.68 -16.95
N ASN A 35 7.75 0.39 -16.97
CA ASN A 35 8.09 -0.37 -15.77
C ASN A 35 9.15 0.30 -14.91
N ALA A 36 8.89 0.36 -13.60
CA ALA A 36 9.90 0.77 -12.63
C ALA A 36 10.96 -0.34 -12.49
N PRO A 37 12.26 -0.01 -12.52
CA PRO A 37 13.32 -0.99 -12.34
C PRO A 37 13.34 -1.54 -10.92
N SER A 38 13.88 -2.75 -10.75
CA SER A 38 14.15 -3.29 -9.43
C SER A 38 15.22 -2.47 -8.72
N VAL A 39 15.01 -2.18 -7.43
CA VAL A 39 15.90 -1.36 -6.61
C VAL A 39 16.36 -2.12 -5.37
N GLY A 40 17.54 -1.77 -4.85
CA GLY A 40 18.04 -2.29 -3.57
C GLY A 40 17.37 -1.61 -2.36
N PHE A 41 17.60 -2.17 -1.17
CA PHE A 41 17.01 -1.67 0.09
C PHE A 41 17.28 -0.18 0.33
N VAL A 42 18.55 0.25 0.26
CA VAL A 42 18.93 1.65 0.52
C VAL A 42 18.25 2.60 -0.47
N SER A 43 18.23 2.24 -1.75
CA SER A 43 17.56 3.01 -2.79
C SER A 43 16.05 3.08 -2.58
N ALA A 44 15.42 2.02 -2.06
CA ALA A 44 14.01 2.02 -1.71
C ALA A 44 13.71 2.96 -0.53
N VAL A 45 14.55 2.97 0.51
CA VAL A 45 14.41 3.90 1.66
C VAL A 45 14.61 5.35 1.20
N GLN A 46 15.62 5.62 0.37
CA GLN A 46 15.80 6.93 -0.24
C GLN A 46 14.58 7.33 -1.08
N GLY A 47 14.11 6.40 -1.92
CA GLY A 47 12.92 6.55 -2.75
C GLY A 47 11.65 6.85 -1.95
N PHE A 48 11.51 6.26 -0.77
CA PHE A 48 10.38 6.47 0.14
C PHE A 48 10.29 7.93 0.61
N PHE A 49 11.43 8.54 0.98
CA PHE A 49 11.47 9.94 1.41
C PHE A 49 11.59 10.94 0.25
N SER A 50 12.20 10.56 -0.88
CA SER A 50 12.31 11.45 -2.04
C SER A 50 10.99 11.59 -2.79
N ASN A 51 10.17 10.54 -2.84
CA ASN A 51 8.85 10.53 -3.48
C ASN A 51 7.71 10.80 -2.48
N TYR A 52 7.99 11.61 -1.45
CA TYR A 52 7.06 11.83 -0.35
C TYR A 52 5.67 12.29 -0.81
N PHE A 53 5.60 13.28 -1.69
CA PHE A 53 4.35 13.80 -2.27
C PHE A 53 4.14 13.39 -3.73
N ASN A 54 4.90 12.41 -4.23
CA ASN A 54 4.82 12.00 -5.63
C ASN A 54 3.85 10.81 -5.80
N PHE A 55 2.62 11.13 -6.19
CA PHE A 55 1.59 10.12 -6.51
C PHE A 55 1.60 9.71 -7.99
N THR A 56 2.58 10.14 -8.77
CA THR A 56 2.67 9.86 -10.20
C THR A 56 3.74 8.82 -10.51
N GLY A 57 3.57 8.11 -11.63
CA GLY A 57 4.47 7.04 -12.03
C GLY A 57 4.20 5.72 -11.32
N ARG A 58 5.21 4.86 -11.36
CA ARG A 58 5.16 3.44 -10.97
C ARG A 58 6.22 3.15 -9.93
N ALA A 59 5.94 2.20 -9.03
CA ALA A 59 6.89 1.70 -8.04
C ALA A 59 7.09 0.20 -8.25
N SER A 60 8.34 -0.24 -8.34
CA SER A 60 8.65 -1.65 -8.56
C SER A 60 8.30 -2.48 -7.32
N ARG A 61 8.09 -3.79 -7.52
CA ARG A 61 7.84 -4.72 -6.41
C ARG A 61 8.88 -4.60 -5.29
N SER A 62 10.16 -4.54 -5.66
CA SER A 62 11.25 -4.38 -4.70
C SER A 62 11.21 -3.03 -3.99
N GLU A 63 10.90 -1.93 -4.68
CA GLU A 63 10.79 -0.60 -4.06
C GLU A 63 9.72 -0.61 -2.97
N PHE A 64 8.54 -1.16 -3.29
CA PHE A 64 7.42 -1.26 -2.36
C PHE A 64 7.74 -2.15 -1.14
N TRP A 65 8.22 -3.38 -1.37
CA TRP A 65 8.44 -4.33 -0.27
C TRP A 65 9.61 -3.92 0.64
N TYR A 66 10.66 -3.31 0.10
CA TYR A 66 11.74 -2.76 0.94
C TYR A 66 11.30 -1.52 1.72
N ALA A 67 10.47 -0.64 1.14
CA ALA A 67 9.88 0.47 1.87
C ALA A 67 8.97 -0.02 3.02
N MET A 68 8.17 -1.07 2.76
CA MET A 68 7.31 -1.68 3.78
C MET A 68 8.13 -2.34 4.88
N LEU A 69 9.21 -3.04 4.53
CA LEU A 69 10.15 -3.62 5.49
C LEU A 69 10.76 -2.54 6.38
N PHE A 70 11.26 -1.45 5.79
CA PHE A 70 11.78 -0.31 6.54
C PHE A 70 10.75 0.25 7.51
N TYR A 71 9.51 0.48 7.05
CA TYR A 71 8.44 1.01 7.88
C TYR A 71 8.13 0.09 9.08
N VAL A 72 7.98 -1.22 8.85
CA VAL A 72 7.71 -2.20 9.91
C VAL A 72 8.86 -2.25 10.93
N VAL A 73 10.11 -2.28 10.45
CA VAL A 73 11.29 -2.29 11.33
C VAL A 73 11.39 -1.00 12.14
N ALA A 74 11.12 0.15 11.53
CA ALA A 74 11.12 1.43 12.23
C ALA A 74 10.05 1.48 13.34
N CYS A 75 8.82 1.05 13.03
CA CYS A 75 7.75 0.95 14.02
C CYS A 75 8.11 0.00 15.17
N PHE A 76 8.68 -1.17 14.85
CA PHE A 76 9.12 -2.13 15.87
C PHE A 76 10.24 -1.56 16.75
N ALA A 77 11.24 -0.90 16.15
CA ALA A 77 12.34 -0.28 16.88
C ALA A 77 11.85 0.84 17.83
N LEU A 78 10.93 1.69 17.36
CA LEU A 78 10.34 2.75 18.19
C LEU A 78 9.61 2.19 19.42
N GLY A 79 8.82 1.13 19.24
CA GLY A 79 8.12 0.46 20.34
C GLY A 79 9.08 -0.27 21.30
N PHE A 80 10.11 -0.92 20.76
CA PHE A 80 11.11 -1.63 21.56
C PHE A 80 11.97 -0.69 22.40
N LEU A 81 12.34 0.47 21.86
CA LEU A 81 13.18 1.47 22.53
C LEU A 81 12.41 2.34 23.54
N ASN A 82 11.10 2.11 23.71
CA ASN A 82 10.23 2.86 24.62
C ASN A 82 10.36 4.39 24.44
N VAL A 83 10.38 4.82 23.17
CA VAL A 83 10.44 6.23 22.79
C VAL A 83 9.15 6.93 23.23
N PRO A 84 9.20 8.19 23.72
CA PRO A 84 7.99 8.93 24.11
C PRO A 84 6.89 8.91 23.04
N ASP A 85 5.65 8.66 23.46
CA ASP A 85 4.47 8.53 22.58
C ASP A 85 4.30 9.70 21.61
N ILE A 86 4.67 10.91 22.03
CA ILE A 86 4.63 12.11 21.19
C ILE A 86 5.54 11.99 19.96
N LEU A 87 6.73 11.42 20.11
CA LEU A 87 7.69 11.24 19.01
C LEU A 87 7.24 10.10 18.08
N VAL A 88 6.69 9.03 18.66
CA VAL A 88 6.09 7.94 17.87
C VAL A 88 4.92 8.48 17.04
N SER A 89 4.07 9.31 17.63
CA SER A 89 2.93 9.93 16.94
C SER A 89 3.38 10.83 15.79
N ILE A 90 4.42 11.65 16.00
CA ILE A 90 5.01 12.49 14.95
C ILE A 90 5.57 11.62 13.81
N PHE A 91 6.27 10.53 14.14
CA PHE A 91 6.80 9.60 13.15
C PHE A 91 5.69 8.97 12.31
N LEU A 92 4.63 8.47 12.94
CA LEU A 92 3.48 7.86 12.25
C LEU A 92 2.78 8.87 11.33
N LEU A 93 2.57 10.10 11.80
CA LEU A 93 1.96 11.16 10.99
C LEU A 93 2.87 11.59 9.81
N GLY A 94 4.18 11.70 10.04
CA GLY A 94 5.15 12.05 9.00
C GLY A 94 5.36 10.94 7.96
N THR A 95 5.22 9.68 8.34
CA THR A 95 5.34 8.55 7.39
C THR A 95 4.04 8.19 6.70
N LEU A 96 2.91 8.77 7.12
CA LEU A 96 1.59 8.51 6.55
C LEU A 96 1.53 8.86 5.06
N ILE A 97 2.02 10.04 4.68
CA ILE A 97 1.98 10.52 3.30
C ILE A 97 2.86 9.69 2.36
N PRO A 98 4.15 9.44 2.66
CA PRO A 98 4.99 8.60 1.79
C PRO A 98 4.47 7.15 1.71
N PHE A 99 3.82 6.65 2.76
CA PHE A 99 3.15 5.34 2.74
C PHE A 99 2.01 5.29 1.71
N PHE A 100 1.13 6.30 1.70
CA PHE A 100 0.09 6.40 0.68
C PHE A 100 0.65 6.64 -0.72
N SER A 101 1.74 7.41 -0.84
CA SER A 101 2.43 7.68 -2.11
C SER A 101 2.98 6.40 -2.74
N VAL A 102 3.77 5.61 -2.01
CA VAL A 102 4.38 4.38 -2.53
C VAL A 102 3.31 3.33 -2.86
N THR A 103 2.26 3.24 -2.04
CA THR A 103 1.15 2.30 -2.26
C THR A 103 0.34 2.66 -3.51
N ALA A 104 0.06 3.96 -3.73
CA ALA A 104 -0.59 4.42 -4.95
C ALA A 104 0.24 4.12 -6.20
N ARG A 105 1.55 4.43 -6.18
CA ARG A 105 2.47 4.12 -7.29
C ARG A 105 2.61 2.62 -7.55
N ARG A 106 2.48 1.77 -6.53
CA ARG A 106 2.48 0.32 -6.70
C ARG A 106 1.19 -0.19 -7.36
N LEU A 107 0.04 0.40 -7.04
CA LEU A 107 -1.23 0.08 -7.72
C LEU A 107 -1.21 0.49 -9.19
N HIS A 108 -0.57 1.61 -9.52
CA HIS A 108 -0.35 2.06 -10.90
C HIS A 108 0.43 1.03 -11.72
N ASP A 109 1.31 0.27 -11.09
CA ASP A 109 2.08 -0.80 -11.71
C ASP A 109 1.19 -1.96 -12.23
N THR A 110 -0.01 -2.13 -11.66
CA THR A 110 -1.05 -3.09 -12.11
C THR A 110 -2.13 -2.44 -12.99
N ASN A 111 -1.89 -1.22 -13.47
CA ASN A 111 -2.82 -0.37 -14.22
C ASN A 111 -4.09 0.04 -13.45
N ARG A 112 -4.13 -0.17 -12.12
CA ARG A 112 -5.24 0.23 -11.23
C ARG A 112 -5.04 1.68 -10.78
N SER A 113 -6.11 2.33 -10.30
CA SER A 113 -5.97 3.66 -9.69
C SER A 113 -5.41 3.57 -8.27
N GLY A 114 -4.64 4.58 -7.84
CA GLY A 114 -4.10 4.63 -6.47
C GLY A 114 -5.16 4.61 -5.36
N TRP A 115 -6.40 5.03 -5.67
CA TRP A 115 -7.53 5.02 -4.72
C TRP A 115 -7.90 3.62 -4.19
N PHE A 116 -7.56 2.56 -4.93
CA PHE A 116 -7.84 1.18 -4.49
C PHE A 116 -7.05 0.75 -3.25
N GLN A 117 -6.08 1.53 -2.78
CA GLN A 117 -5.43 1.29 -1.50
C GLN A 117 -6.40 1.33 -0.31
N LEU A 118 -7.52 2.06 -0.43
CA LEU A 118 -8.57 2.12 0.58
C LEU A 118 -9.27 0.77 0.79
N VAL A 119 -9.16 -0.17 -0.17
CA VAL A 119 -9.66 -1.54 0.02
C VAL A 119 -8.96 -2.20 1.21
N SER A 120 -7.69 -1.87 1.47
CA SER A 120 -6.93 -2.37 2.61
C SER A 120 -7.52 -1.96 3.97
N TRP A 121 -8.38 -0.95 4.03
CA TRP A 121 -9.02 -0.53 5.28
C TRP A 121 -10.14 -1.49 5.71
N PHE A 122 -10.67 -2.30 4.80
CA PHE A 122 -11.69 -3.31 5.08
C PHE A 122 -11.06 -4.63 5.57
N ALA A 123 -10.45 -4.61 6.76
CA ALA A 123 -9.83 -5.80 7.35
C ALA A 123 -10.88 -6.86 7.79
N PRO A 124 -10.56 -8.17 7.68
CA PRO A 124 -9.32 -8.76 7.16
C PRO A 124 -9.35 -9.05 5.65
N VAL A 125 -10.51 -8.97 4.99
CA VAL A 125 -10.66 -9.46 3.61
C VAL A 125 -9.97 -8.51 2.62
N GLY A 126 -10.20 -7.21 2.77
CA GLY A 126 -9.62 -6.18 1.91
C GLY A 126 -8.10 -6.08 2.03
N THR A 127 -7.52 -6.31 3.21
CA THR A 127 -6.06 -6.35 3.39
C THR A 127 -5.44 -7.53 2.64
N ILE A 128 -6.04 -8.72 2.71
CA ILE A 128 -5.56 -9.91 1.99
C ILE A 128 -5.53 -9.64 0.48
N ILE A 129 -6.61 -9.07 -0.06
CA ILE A 129 -6.70 -8.75 -1.49
C ILE A 129 -5.69 -7.67 -1.90
N ALA A 130 -5.52 -6.64 -1.08
CA ALA A 130 -4.52 -5.61 -1.33
C ALA A 130 -3.11 -6.20 -1.40
N ILE A 131 -2.77 -7.13 -0.50
CA ILE A 131 -1.49 -7.86 -0.52
C ILE A 131 -1.30 -8.64 -1.83
N PHE A 132 -2.36 -9.31 -2.33
CA PHE A 132 -2.31 -9.97 -3.63
C PHE A 132 -2.00 -8.95 -4.75
N TRP A 133 -2.70 -7.82 -4.80
CA TRP A 133 -2.44 -6.76 -5.79
C TRP A 133 -1.03 -6.19 -5.69
N PHE A 134 -0.50 -6.01 -4.47
CA PHE A 134 0.89 -5.58 -4.27
C PHE A 134 1.91 -6.62 -4.70
N SER A 135 1.51 -7.88 -4.84
CA SER A 135 2.36 -9.00 -5.29
C SER A 135 2.23 -9.30 -6.78
N GLU A 136 1.22 -8.76 -7.49
CA GLU A 136 1.00 -9.00 -8.93
C GLU A 136 2.17 -8.51 -9.81
N PRO A 137 2.46 -9.16 -10.95
CA PRO A 137 3.51 -8.66 -11.84
C PRO A 137 3.08 -7.33 -12.46
N PRO A 138 4.04 -6.46 -12.82
CA PRO A 138 3.71 -5.29 -13.60
C PRO A 138 2.97 -5.70 -14.87
N ARG A 139 1.94 -4.93 -15.22
CA ARG A 139 1.13 -5.16 -16.41
C ARG A 139 1.52 -4.13 -17.45
N ASP A 140 1.99 -4.59 -18.62
CA ASP A 140 2.28 -3.79 -19.82
C ASP A 140 1.54 -4.34 -21.04
#